data_AF-A0A2M7Q023-F1
#
_entry.id   AF-A0A2M7Q023-F1
#
_cell.length_a   1.000
_cell.length_b   1.000
_cell.length_c   1.000
_cell.angle_alpha   90.00
_cell.angle_beta   90.00
_cell.angle_gamma   90.00
#
_symmetry.space_group_name_H-M   'P 1'
#
loop_
_entity.id
_entity.type
_entity.pdbx_description
1 polymer ?
#
loop_
_entity_poly.entity_id
_entity_poly.type
_entity_poly.pdbx_seq_one_letter_code
_entity_poly.pdbx_strand_id
1 'polypeptide(L)'
;MSDKTNDIQNTWKKQMRIYALAMIVGVLLLTYAYTQFSGHHYALNDAPIYVIAAMILGGLGLMGGIFGFALAAFFQMLHGRKN
;
A
#
# COMPACT_ATOMS: atom_id res chain seq x y z
N MET A 1 -6.00 27.13 22.27
CA MET A 1 -5.84 26.90 20.81
C MET A 1 -4.81 25.80 20.46
N SER A 2 -4.24 25.10 21.45
CA SER A 2 -3.17 24.09 21.29
C SER A 2 -3.65 22.65 21.04
N ASP A 3 -4.96 22.37 21.15
CA ASP A 3 -5.48 20.99 21.10
C ASP A 3 -5.62 20.45 19.67
N LYS A 4 -6.06 21.30 18.74
CA LYS A 4 -6.39 20.88 17.36
C LYS A 4 -5.17 20.46 16.54
N THR A 5 -3.99 21.00 16.82
CA THR A 5 -2.75 20.66 16.12
C THR A 5 -2.25 19.25 16.45
N ASN A 6 -2.45 18.79 17.70
CA ASN A 6 -2.06 17.46 18.14
C ASN A 6 -2.93 16.37 17.50
N ASP A 7 -4.23 16.62 17.36
CA ASP A 7 -5.18 15.69 16.72
C ASP A 7 -4.92 15.49 15.22
N ILE A 8 -4.54 16.56 14.52
CA ILE A 8 -4.19 16.51 13.09
C ILE A 8 -2.94 15.66 12.90
N GLN A 9 -1.90 15.88 13.71
CA GLN A 9 -0.66 15.10 13.65
C GLN A 9 -0.87 13.62 13.97
N ASN A 10 -1.73 13.30 14.94
CA ASN A 10 -2.06 11.91 15.28
C ASN A 10 -2.87 11.20 14.17
N THR A 11 -3.82 11.91 13.56
CA THR A 11 -4.60 11.37 12.44
C THR A 11 -3.70 11.09 11.25
N TRP A 12 -2.75 11.99 10.97
CA TRP A 12 -1.77 11.83 9.91
C TRP A 12 -0.84 10.62 10.13
N LYS A 13 -0.30 10.47 11.35
CA LYS A 13 0.52 9.29 11.70
C LYS A 13 -0.26 7.98 11.52
N LYS A 14 -1.55 7.96 11.86
CA LYS A 14 -2.42 6.79 11.64
C LYS A 14 -2.61 6.50 10.16
N GLN A 15 -2.87 7.51 9.34
CA GLN A 15 -3.03 7.36 7.88
C GLN A 15 -1.76 6.82 7.24
N MET A 16 -0.59 7.41 7.53
CA MET A 16 0.70 6.93 7.02
C MET A 16 0.96 5.48 7.40
N ARG A 17 0.61 5.07 8.64
CA ARG A 17 0.77 3.69 9.10
C ARG A 17 -0.17 2.73 8.35
N ILE A 18 -1.41 3.13 8.08
CA ILE A 18 -2.36 2.32 7.32
C ILE A 18 -1.87 2.12 5.88
N TYR A 19 -1.43 3.20 5.21
CA TYR A 19 -0.90 3.10 3.84
C TYR A 19 0.38 2.27 3.78
N ALA A 20 1.27 2.41 4.76
CA ALA A 20 2.47 1.58 4.87
C ALA A 20 2.13 0.09 5.06
N LEU A 21 1.15 -0.23 5.91
CA LEU A 21 0.67 -1.61 6.08
C LEU A 21 0.05 -2.15 4.79
N ALA A 22 -0.75 -1.36 4.08
CA ALA A 22 -1.32 -1.75 2.79
C ALA A 22 -0.23 -2.05 1.75
N MET A 23 0.85 -1.25 1.71
CA MET A 23 2.01 -1.52 0.85
C MET A 23 2.71 -2.82 1.24
N ILE A 24 2.97 -3.06 2.53
CA ILE A 24 3.61 -4.29 3.01
C ILE A 24 2.77 -5.52 2.63
N VAL A 25 1.45 -5.47 2.85
CA VAL A 25 0.53 -6.56 2.46
C VAL A 25 0.54 -6.77 0.95
N GLY A 26 0.52 -5.71 0.15
CA GLY A 26 0.62 -5.80 -1.30
C GLY A 26 1.92 -6.45 -1.78
N VAL A 27 3.06 -6.05 -1.21
CA VAL A 27 4.39 -6.65 -1.50
C VAL A 27 4.43 -8.12 -1.12
N LEU A 28 3.87 -8.50 0.04
CA LEU A 28 3.83 -9.90 0.47
C LEU A 28 2.99 -10.77 -0.48
N LEU A 29 1.83 -10.28 -0.90
CA LEU A 29 0.97 -10.96 -1.88
C LEU A 29 1.66 -11.12 -3.24
N LEU A 30 2.35 -10.08 -3.73
CA LEU A 30 3.12 -10.15 -4.97
C LEU A 30 4.30 -11.10 -4.86
N THR A 31 5.01 -11.09 -3.72
CA THR A 31 6.13 -12.00 -3.47
C THR A 31 5.64 -13.44 -3.46
N TYR A 32 4.52 -13.72 -2.78
CA TYR A 32 3.89 -15.03 -2.80
C TYR A 32 3.52 -15.48 -4.22
N ALA A 33 2.82 -14.63 -4.98
CA ALA A 33 2.46 -14.93 -6.37
C ALA A 33 3.70 -15.20 -7.23
N TYR A 34 4.74 -14.37 -7.09
CA TYR A 34 6.01 -14.53 -7.80
C TYR A 34 6.69 -15.86 -7.48
N THR A 35 6.78 -16.24 -6.20
CA THR A 35 7.38 -17.52 -5.80
C THR A 35 6.59 -18.71 -6.34
N GLN A 36 5.26 -18.61 -6.44
CA GLN A 36 4.43 -19.65 -7.03
C GLN A 36 4.63 -19.79 -8.54
N PHE A 37 4.64 -18.67 -9.27
CA PHE A 37 4.94 -18.69 -10.71
C PHE A 37 6.37 -19.16 -11.01
N SER A 38 7.35 -18.74 -10.20
CA SER A 38 8.75 -19.14 -10.37
C SER A 38 9.01 -20.60 -9.98
N GLY A 39 8.32 -21.13 -8.97
CA GLY A 39 8.52 -22.49 -8.47
C GLY A 39 7.81 -23.57 -9.29
N HIS A 40 6.62 -23.26 -9.81
CA HIS A 40 5.80 -24.22 -10.55
C HIS A 40 5.75 -23.96 -12.07
N HIS A 41 6.37 -22.89 -12.57
CA HIS A 41 6.37 -22.50 -13.99
C HIS A 41 4.98 -22.50 -14.63
N TYR A 42 3.96 -22.02 -13.91
CA TYR A 42 2.62 -21.92 -14.46
C TYR A 42 2.62 -21.00 -15.70
N ALA A 43 2.05 -21.49 -16.80
CA ALA A 43 1.58 -20.59 -17.85
C ALA A 43 0.44 -19.72 -17.28
N LEU A 44 0.31 -18.46 -17.71
CA LEU A 44 -0.71 -17.55 -17.19
C LEU A 44 -2.14 -18.11 -17.28
N ASN A 45 -2.41 -18.96 -18.29
CA ASN A 45 -3.71 -19.62 -18.47
C ASN A 45 -3.92 -20.86 -17.60
N ASP A 46 -2.85 -21.50 -17.12
CA ASP A 46 -2.93 -22.72 -16.30
C ASP A 46 -2.70 -22.43 -14.82
N ALA A 47 -2.45 -21.16 -14.46
CA ALA A 47 -2.22 -20.75 -13.09
C ALA A 47 -3.51 -20.89 -12.27
N PRO A 48 -3.43 -21.39 -11.02
CA PRO A 48 -4.58 -21.44 -10.14
C PRO A 48 -5.16 -20.05 -9.89
N ILE A 49 -6.50 -19.96 -9.84
CA ILE A 49 -7.23 -18.69 -9.64
C ILE A 49 -6.71 -17.91 -8.42
N TYR A 50 -6.33 -18.59 -7.33
CA TYR A 50 -5.83 -17.92 -6.13
C TYR A 50 -4.48 -17.22 -6.34
N VAL A 51 -3.61 -17.74 -7.23
CA VAL A 51 -2.31 -17.12 -7.56
C VAL A 51 -2.54 -15.86 -8.41
N ILE A 52 -3.42 -15.96 -9.41
CA ILE A 52 -3.82 -14.83 -10.25
C ILE A 52 -4.47 -13.74 -9.40
N ALA A 53 -5.39 -14.11 -8.49
CA ALA A 53 -6.02 -13.19 -7.57
C ALA A 53 -5.00 -12.53 -6.63
N ALA A 54 -4.04 -13.27 -6.09
CA ALA A 54 -2.97 -12.71 -5.26
C ALA A 54 -2.11 -11.70 -6.03
N MET A 55 -1.84 -11.95 -7.32
CA MET A 55 -1.09 -11.04 -8.17
C MET A 55 -1.86 -9.75 -8.47
N ILE A 56 -3.16 -9.85 -8.77
CA ILE A 56 -4.03 -8.70 -9.03
C ILE A 56 -4.23 -7.88 -7.74
N LEU A 57 -4.60 -8.53 -6.63
CA LEU A 57 -4.81 -7.87 -5.34
C LEU A 57 -3.52 -7.29 -4.77
N GLY A 58 -2.40 -7.99 -4.93
CA GLY A 58 -1.08 -7.51 -4.54
C GLY A 58 -0.67 -6.28 -5.35
N GLY A 59 -0.89 -6.29 -6.67
CA GLY A 59 -0.66 -5.14 -7.54
C GLY A 59 -1.53 -3.93 -7.18
N LEU A 60 -2.83 -4.14 -7.00
CA LEU A 60 -3.78 -3.10 -6.56
C LEU A 60 -3.42 -2.54 -5.17
N GLY A 61 -3.06 -3.41 -4.23
CA GLY A 61 -2.66 -3.01 -2.88
C GLY A 61 -1.37 -2.19 -2.87
N LEU A 62 -0.40 -2.57 -3.70
CA LEU A 62 0.87 -1.86 -3.82
C LEU A 62 0.68 -0.50 -4.52
N MET A 63 -0.03 -0.44 -5.65
CA MET A 63 -0.32 0.83 -6.32
C MET A 63 -1.19 1.76 -5.47
N GLY A 64 -2.24 1.23 -4.83
CA GLY A 64 -3.10 1.99 -3.92
C GLY A 64 -2.36 2.48 -2.69
N GLY A 65 -1.47 1.66 -2.13
CA GLY A 65 -0.62 2.02 -0.99
C GLY A 65 0.38 3.12 -1.34
N ILE A 66 1.08 3.02 -2.47
CA ILE A 66 2.00 4.06 -2.94
C ILE A 66 1.24 5.36 -3.24
N PHE A 67 0.11 5.27 -3.93
CA PHE A 67 -0.71 6.43 -4.24
C PHE A 67 -1.23 7.13 -2.97
N GLY A 68 -1.77 6.37 -2.02
CA GLY A 68 -2.25 6.90 -0.73
C GLY A 68 -1.12 7.51 0.10
N PHE A 69 0.05 6.89 0.11
CA PHE A 69 1.24 7.41 0.77
C PHE A 69 1.73 8.72 0.12
N ALA A 70 1.76 8.78 -1.21
CA ALA A 70 2.13 9.98 -1.96
C ALA A 70 1.13 11.13 -1.70
N LEU A 71 -0.17 10.83 -1.64
CA LEU A 71 -1.22 11.80 -1.32
C LEU A 71 -1.07 12.33 0.12
N ALA A 72 -0.81 11.44 1.09
CA ALA A 72 -0.58 11.80 2.48
C ALA A 72 0.69 12.66 2.68
N ALA A 73 1.75 12.37 1.92
CA ALA A 73 2.96 13.19 1.88
C ALA A 73 2.71 14.54 1.20
N PHE A 74 1.94 14.56 0.12
CA PHE A 74 1.58 15.79 -0.59
C PHE A 74 0.78 16.74 0.30
N PHE A 75 -0.23 16.24 1.01
CA PHE A 75 -1.00 17.07 1.95
C PHE A 75 -0.14 17.60 3.10
N GLN A 76 0.82 16.81 3.60
CA GLN A 76 1.78 17.27 4.60
C GLN A 76 2.68 18.39 4.06
N MET A 77 3.15 18.28 2.83
CA MET A 77 3.97 19.33 2.20
C MET A 77 3.14 20.60 1.96
N LEU A 78 1.90 20.46 1.52
CA LEU A 78 1.01 21.57 1.21
C LEU A 78 0.54 22.33 2.47
N HIS A 79 0.22 21.63 3.55
CA HIS A 79 -0.24 22.25 4.81
C HIS A 79 0.89 22.52 5.80
N GLY A 80 2.05 21.85 5.67
CA GLY A 80 3.23 22.08 6.50
C GLY A 80 4.01 23.34 6.13
N ARG A 81 3.77 23.93 4.95
CA ARG A 81 4.44 25.16 4.48
C ARG A 81 3.78 26.45 4.99
N LYS A 82 2.73 26.36 5.82
CA LYS A 82 2.11 27.51 6.48
C LYS A 82 2.48 27.51 7.98
N ASN A 83 3.76 27.70 8.26
CA ASN A 83 4.30 28.25 9.51
C ASN A 83 5.68 28.83 9.21
#